data_AF-A0AA37K7Y8-F1
#
_entry.id   AF-A0AA37K7Y8-F1
#
_cell.length_a   1.000
_cell.length_b   1.000
_cell.length_c   1.000
_cell.angle_alpha   90.00
_cell.angle_beta   90.00
_cell.angle_gamma   90.00
#
_symmetry.space_group_name_H-M   'P 1'
#
loop_
_entity.id
_entity.type
_entity.pdbx_description
1 polymer ?
#
loop_
_entity_poly.entity_id
_entity_poly.type
_entity_poly.pdbx_seq_one_letter_code
_entity_poly.pdbx_strand_id
1 'polypeptide(L)'
;MLWLSENIGWIKDILSIIFTGAATIIAVLTYRYAKVTIFQPEITKVQTSLLMDLLQKIPTSQVGFMVAADFEGTIRVNLARLALEFGFIVSNFNPAEEIKRSAALSIDSSLTLEDLGATADDMFMPVNSVNGPAIQNTRATKDGKIVVVGYTLQSMQFREMIAAYCRNPFMPKKVQEILLKIGENADYNNGTIMNEVLNNLLKEILEKEPSTIRVSSIGVHNEFAKRCVHIDDQLVRLSEVVREYLRVDDIEKRLH
;
A
#
# COMPACT_ATOMS: atom_id res chain seq x y z
N MET A 1 -13.98 -31.30 -71.10
CA MET A 1 -14.54 -32.21 -70.07
C MET A 1 -13.54 -33.27 -69.61
N LEU A 2 -12.76 -33.91 -70.51
CA LEU A 2 -11.75 -34.94 -70.15
C LEU A 2 -10.68 -34.49 -69.14
N TRP A 3 -10.21 -33.24 -69.23
CA TRP A 3 -9.20 -32.73 -68.29
C TRP A 3 -9.71 -32.69 -66.84
N LEU A 4 -10.96 -32.27 -66.61
CA LEU A 4 -11.57 -32.23 -65.28
C LEU A 4 -11.79 -33.63 -64.67
N SER A 5 -12.08 -34.64 -65.50
CA SER A 5 -12.28 -36.02 -65.02
C SER A 5 -10.97 -36.71 -64.64
N GLU A 6 -9.88 -36.44 -65.36
CA GLU A 6 -8.54 -36.99 -65.04
C GLU A 6 -7.93 -36.32 -63.80
N ASN A 7 -8.31 -35.07 -63.56
CA ASN A 7 -7.78 -34.19 -62.52
C ASN A 7 -8.73 -34.05 -61.31
N ILE A 8 -9.77 -34.88 -61.19
CA ILE A 8 -10.73 -34.74 -60.09
C ILE A 8 -10.12 -35.14 -58.73
N GLY A 9 -9.15 -36.06 -58.73
CA GLY A 9 -8.51 -36.61 -57.53
C GLY A 9 -7.67 -35.58 -56.76
N TRP A 10 -6.63 -35.03 -57.39
CA TRP A 10 -5.77 -34.00 -56.77
C TRP A 10 -6.55 -32.73 -56.40
N ILE A 11 -7.56 -32.32 -57.16
CA ILE A 11 -8.44 -31.19 -56.80
C ILE A 11 -9.21 -31.50 -55.52
N LYS A 12 -9.75 -32.71 -55.38
CA LYS A 12 -10.42 -33.17 -54.16
C LYS A 12 -9.45 -33.18 -52.98
N ASP A 13 -8.22 -33.65 -53.17
CA ASP A 13 -7.23 -33.72 -52.10
C ASP A 13 -6.79 -32.32 -51.62
N ILE A 14 -6.56 -31.38 -52.56
CA ILE A 14 -6.25 -29.98 -52.23
C ILE A 14 -7.41 -29.33 -51.48
N LEU A 15 -8.65 -29.51 -51.96
CA LEU A 15 -9.84 -28.99 -51.27
C LEU A 15 -9.99 -29.61 -49.88
N SER A 16 -9.78 -30.91 -49.74
CA SER A 16 -9.80 -31.60 -48.45
C SER A 16 -8.76 -31.03 -47.50
N ILE A 17 -7.53 -30.77 -47.94
CA ILE A 17 -6.49 -30.14 -47.10
C ILE A 17 -6.93 -28.74 -46.64
N ILE A 18 -7.49 -27.92 -47.54
CA ILE A 18 -7.98 -26.58 -47.20
C ILE A 18 -9.14 -26.66 -46.19
N PHE A 19 -10.11 -27.55 -46.42
CA PHE A 19 -11.25 -27.74 -45.51
C PHE A 19 -10.82 -28.27 -44.15
N THR A 20 -9.91 -29.24 -44.10
CA THR A 20 -9.36 -29.74 -42.84
C THR A 20 -8.59 -28.64 -42.12
N GLY A 21 -7.75 -27.87 -42.81
CA GLY A 21 -7.04 -26.72 -42.22
C GLY A 21 -7.98 -25.65 -41.66
N ALA A 22 -9.02 -25.27 -42.40
CA ALA A 22 -10.03 -24.33 -41.95
C ALA A 22 -10.80 -24.87 -40.73
N ALA A 23 -11.18 -26.15 -40.74
CA ALA A 23 -11.84 -26.80 -39.62
C ALA A 23 -10.95 -26.83 -38.37
N THR A 24 -9.65 -27.10 -38.51
CA THR A 24 -8.69 -27.03 -37.41
C THR A 24 -8.59 -25.62 -36.83
N ILE A 25 -8.50 -24.59 -37.67
CA ILE A 25 -8.45 -23.19 -37.20
C ILE A 25 -9.73 -22.83 -36.43
N ILE A 26 -10.90 -23.16 -36.97
CA ILE A 26 -12.19 -22.91 -36.33
C ILE A 26 -12.27 -23.65 -34.99
N ALA A 27 -11.85 -24.93 -34.94
CA ALA A 27 -11.83 -25.70 -33.70
C ALA A 27 -10.92 -25.07 -32.64
N VAL A 28 -9.72 -24.61 -33.02
CA VAL A 28 -8.79 -23.91 -32.10
C VAL A 28 -9.39 -22.60 -31.60
N LEU A 29 -9.98 -21.79 -32.48
CA LEU A 29 -10.64 -20.54 -32.10
C LEU A 29 -11.84 -20.78 -31.18
N THR A 30 -12.63 -21.82 -31.46
CA THR A 30 -13.80 -22.21 -30.66
C THR A 30 -13.35 -22.69 -29.28
N TYR A 31 -12.29 -23.48 -29.18
CA TYR A 31 -11.69 -23.90 -27.92
C TYR A 31 -11.19 -22.69 -27.10
N ARG A 32 -10.50 -21.75 -27.74
CA ARG A 32 -10.05 -20.51 -27.07
C ARG A 32 -11.24 -19.68 -26.56
N TYR A 33 -12.29 -19.53 -27.37
CA TYR A 33 -13.50 -18.81 -27.00
C TYR A 33 -14.21 -19.49 -25.82
N ALA A 34 -14.48 -20.80 -25.92
CA ALA A 34 -15.11 -21.58 -24.87
C ALA A 34 -14.33 -21.53 -23.56
N LYS A 35 -12.99 -21.63 -23.61
CA LYS A 35 -12.14 -21.48 -22.44
C LYS A 35 -12.33 -20.13 -21.76
N VAL A 36 -12.41 -19.03 -22.53
CA VAL A 36 -12.67 -17.69 -21.98
C VAL A 36 -14.06 -17.63 -21.36
N THR A 37 -15.09 -18.08 -22.06
CA THR A 37 -16.50 -18.00 -21.62
C THR A 37 -16.78 -18.85 -20.38
N ILE A 38 -16.17 -20.03 -20.26
CA ILE A 38 -16.37 -20.94 -19.12
C ILE A 38 -15.82 -20.33 -17.83
N PHE A 39 -14.64 -19.70 -17.86
CA PHE A 39 -14.02 -19.11 -16.67
C PHE A 39 -14.47 -17.66 -16.38
N GLN A 40 -15.06 -16.98 -17.36
CA GLN A 40 -15.55 -15.62 -17.22
C GLN A 40 -16.45 -15.38 -15.98
N PRO A 41 -17.45 -16.22 -15.66
CA PRO A 41 -18.30 -16.01 -14.48
C PRO A 41 -17.54 -16.15 -13.15
N GLU A 42 -16.57 -17.06 -13.05
CA GLU A 42 -15.76 -17.25 -11.84
C GLU A 42 -14.80 -16.07 -11.63
N ILE A 43 -14.10 -15.66 -12.69
CA ILE A 43 -13.22 -14.49 -12.68
C ILE A 43 -14.01 -13.25 -12.27
N THR A 44 -15.20 -13.05 -12.85
CA THR A 44 -16.06 -11.90 -12.52
C THR A 44 -16.45 -11.91 -11.05
N LYS A 45 -16.83 -13.05 -10.47
CA LYS A 45 -17.16 -13.14 -9.04
C LYS A 45 -15.98 -12.76 -8.15
N VAL A 46 -14.79 -13.27 -8.44
CA VAL A 46 -13.56 -12.94 -7.68
C VAL A 46 -13.25 -11.45 -7.79
N GLN A 47 -13.34 -10.88 -9.00
CA GLN A 47 -13.13 -9.44 -9.24
C GLN A 47 -14.14 -8.59 -8.47
N THR A 48 -15.44 -8.92 -8.55
CA THR A 48 -16.49 -8.23 -7.80
C THR A 48 -16.22 -8.27 -6.30
N SER A 49 -15.86 -9.45 -5.76
CA SER A 49 -15.55 -9.58 -4.34
C SER A 49 -14.36 -8.72 -3.92
N LEU A 50 -13.28 -8.70 -4.72
CA LEU A 50 -12.09 -7.89 -4.45
C LEU A 50 -12.38 -6.39 -4.48
N LEU A 51 -13.18 -5.95 -5.46
CA LEU A 51 -13.57 -4.55 -5.61
C LEU A 51 -14.50 -4.08 -4.47
N MET A 52 -15.41 -4.95 -4.00
CA MET A 52 -16.26 -4.66 -2.85
C MET A 52 -15.45 -4.58 -1.55
N ASP A 53 -14.52 -5.51 -1.34
CA ASP A 53 -13.60 -5.50 -0.20
C ASP A 53 -12.71 -4.24 -0.21
N LEU A 54 -12.24 -3.83 -1.39
CA LEU A 54 -11.48 -2.60 -1.58
C LEU A 54 -12.28 -1.35 -1.16
N LEU A 55 -13.54 -1.22 -1.61
CA LEU A 55 -14.40 -0.08 -1.25
C LEU A 55 -14.72 -0.01 0.25
N GLN A 56 -14.76 -1.15 0.94
CA GLN A 56 -14.98 -1.17 2.39
C GLN A 56 -13.73 -0.74 3.18
N LYS A 57 -12.54 -1.06 2.66
CA LYS A 57 -11.26 -0.80 3.35
C LYS A 57 -10.64 0.53 3.00
N ILE A 58 -10.86 1.04 1.78
CA ILE A 58 -10.30 2.31 1.37
C ILE A 58 -11.21 3.46 1.78
N PRO A 59 -10.69 4.46 2.50
CA PRO A 59 -11.46 5.62 2.89
C PRO A 59 -11.86 6.46 1.68
N THR A 60 -13.01 7.11 1.77
CA THR A 60 -13.58 7.94 0.69
C THR A 60 -13.23 9.42 0.82
N SER A 61 -12.44 9.81 1.83
CA SER A 61 -12.06 11.20 2.10
C SER A 61 -10.61 11.31 2.52
N GLN A 62 -10.00 12.49 2.32
CA GLN A 62 -8.65 12.78 2.82
C GLN A 62 -8.51 12.52 4.32
N VAL A 63 -9.49 12.94 5.13
CA VAL A 63 -9.43 12.73 6.58
C VAL A 63 -9.41 11.25 6.91
N GLY A 64 -10.28 10.45 6.27
CA GLY A 64 -10.28 9.01 6.42
C GLY A 64 -8.96 8.38 5.97
N PHE A 65 -8.34 8.90 4.90
CA PHE A 65 -7.01 8.46 4.45
C PHE A 65 -5.92 8.77 5.46
N MET A 66 -5.88 9.97 6.02
CA MET A 66 -4.89 10.34 7.03
C MET A 66 -4.98 9.44 8.27
N VAL A 67 -6.19 9.06 8.66
CA VAL A 67 -6.44 8.11 9.75
C VAL A 67 -6.01 6.69 9.35
N ALA A 68 -6.38 6.23 8.17
CA ALA A 68 -6.05 4.88 7.71
C ALA A 68 -4.52 4.68 7.56
N ALA A 69 -3.81 5.67 7.02
CA ALA A 69 -2.35 5.70 6.90
C ALA A 69 -1.64 5.99 8.23
N ASP A 70 -2.39 6.33 9.28
CA ASP A 70 -1.94 6.64 10.63
C ASP A 70 -0.79 7.66 10.70
N PHE A 71 -0.97 8.79 10.02
CA PHE A 71 0.02 9.87 10.03
C PHE A 71 0.18 10.50 11.41
N GLU A 72 -0.90 10.61 12.19
CA GLU A 72 -0.84 11.12 13.55
C GLU A 72 -0.04 10.19 14.47
N GLY A 73 -0.32 8.89 14.45
CA GLY A 73 0.46 7.91 15.22
C GLY A 73 1.93 7.92 14.82
N THR A 74 2.20 8.02 13.52
CA THR A 74 3.56 8.14 12.99
C THR A 74 4.27 9.37 13.55
N ILE A 75 3.62 10.54 13.55
CA ILE A 75 4.16 11.77 14.16
C ILE A 75 4.46 11.56 15.64
N ARG A 76 3.50 11.00 16.40
CA ARG A 76 3.64 10.82 17.85
C ARG A 76 4.81 9.92 18.19
N VAL A 77 4.99 8.80 17.48
CA VAL A 77 6.12 7.88 17.70
C VAL A 77 7.45 8.57 17.41
N ASN A 78 7.53 9.35 16.33
CA ASN A 78 8.76 10.08 16.01
C ASN A 78 9.06 11.19 17.01
N LEU A 79 8.04 11.96 17.43
CA LEU A 79 8.18 12.98 18.47
C LEU A 79 8.59 12.38 19.81
N ALA A 80 8.04 11.23 20.18
CA ALA A 80 8.43 10.52 21.40
C ALA A 80 9.93 10.16 21.37
N ARG A 81 10.41 9.64 20.23
CA ARG A 81 11.82 9.30 20.04
C ARG A 81 12.72 10.53 20.14
N LEU A 82 12.38 11.60 19.43
CA LEU A 82 13.14 12.85 19.48
C LEU A 82 13.14 13.45 20.90
N ALA A 83 12.02 13.38 21.62
CA ALA A 83 11.92 13.90 22.98
C ALA A 83 12.85 13.16 23.95
N LEU A 84 12.95 11.83 23.83
CA LEU A 84 13.88 11.04 24.62
C LEU A 84 15.34 11.27 24.24
N GLU A 85 15.63 11.51 22.96
CA GLU A 85 16.99 11.73 22.46
C GLU A 85 17.52 13.13 22.81
N PHE A 86 16.68 14.17 22.71
CA PHE A 86 17.08 15.57 22.87
C PHE A 86 16.58 16.23 24.17
N GLY A 87 15.76 15.54 24.96
CA GLY A 87 15.36 15.99 26.30
C GLY A 87 14.33 17.11 26.39
N PHE A 88 13.50 17.30 25.35
CA PHE A 88 12.39 18.27 25.36
C PHE A 88 11.06 17.66 25.83
N ILE A 89 10.10 18.50 26.20
CA ILE A 89 8.80 18.07 26.74
C ILE A 89 7.73 18.05 25.64
N VAL A 90 7.01 16.94 25.52
CA VAL A 90 5.82 16.85 24.66
C VAL A 90 4.56 17.06 25.50
N SER A 91 3.70 17.98 25.08
CA SER A 91 2.59 18.47 25.92
C SER A 91 1.41 17.51 26.04
N ASN A 92 1.26 16.57 25.09
CA ASN A 92 0.01 15.82 24.90
C ASN A 92 0.13 14.32 25.17
N PHE A 93 1.33 13.79 25.38
CA PHE A 93 1.54 12.38 25.70
C PHE A 93 2.89 12.16 26.42
N ASN A 94 3.01 11.04 27.12
CA ASN A 94 4.28 10.60 27.70
C ASN A 94 5.11 9.84 26.64
N PRO A 95 6.31 10.32 26.25
CA PRO A 95 7.16 9.68 25.26
C PRO A 95 7.45 8.20 25.52
N ALA A 96 7.69 7.81 26.77
CA ALA A 96 8.04 6.44 27.12
C ALA A 96 6.85 5.47 26.90
N GLU A 97 5.63 5.90 27.20
CA GLU A 97 4.43 5.11 27.00
C GLU A 97 4.06 5.00 25.51
N GLU A 98 4.30 6.06 24.74
CA GLU A 98 4.03 6.08 23.31
C GLU A 98 4.94 5.09 22.55
N ILE A 99 6.22 5.01 22.92
CA ILE A 99 7.14 4.04 22.32
C ILE A 99 6.75 2.60 22.66
N LYS A 100 6.32 2.31 23.90
CA LYS A 100 5.84 0.97 24.27
C LYS A 100 4.63 0.55 23.43
N ARG A 101 3.69 1.45 23.17
CA ARG A 101 2.54 1.19 22.28
C ARG A 101 2.97 0.88 20.86
N SER A 102 4.01 1.56 20.36
CA SER A 102 4.56 1.27 19.03
C SER A 102 5.26 -0.09 18.93
N ALA A 103 5.90 -0.57 20.02
CA ALA A 103 6.60 -1.85 20.07
C ALA A 103 5.69 -3.06 20.32
N ALA A 104 4.64 -2.92 21.14
CA ALA A 104 3.73 -4.00 21.52
C ALA A 104 2.87 -4.55 20.35
N LEU A 105 2.83 -3.84 19.23
CA LEU A 105 2.10 -4.23 18.01
C LEU A 105 2.93 -5.13 17.08
N SER A 106 4.15 -5.54 17.44
CA SER A 106 5.04 -6.38 16.60
C SER A 106 5.28 -7.80 17.12
N ILE A 107 4.41 -8.35 17.98
CA ILE A 107 4.61 -9.71 18.51
C ILE A 107 3.42 -10.60 18.18
N ASP A 108 3.53 -11.36 17.08
CA ASP A 108 3.12 -12.75 17.09
C ASP A 108 3.96 -13.63 16.13
N SER A 109 4.24 -14.83 16.63
CA SER A 109 4.84 -16.04 16.02
C SER A 109 6.38 -16.21 15.99
N SER A 110 6.83 -16.99 16.99
CA SER A 110 7.97 -17.91 17.04
C SER A 110 9.39 -17.36 16.87
N LEU A 111 10.07 -17.13 18.00
CA LEU A 111 11.47 -17.53 18.27
C LEU A 111 11.82 -17.17 19.71
N THR A 112 12.23 -18.16 20.51
CA THR A 112 12.59 -17.98 21.93
C THR A 112 14.05 -17.57 22.07
N LEU A 113 14.28 -16.65 23.02
CA LEU A 113 15.54 -15.94 23.31
C LEU A 113 16.71 -16.80 23.82
N GLU A 114 16.55 -18.12 23.96
CA GLU A 114 17.58 -19.00 24.55
C GLU A 114 18.68 -19.42 23.54
N ASP A 115 18.51 -19.17 22.25
CA ASP A 115 19.49 -19.56 21.21
C ASP A 115 20.67 -18.58 21.02
N LEU A 116 20.71 -17.43 21.71
CA LEU A 116 21.58 -16.31 21.32
C LEU A 116 22.46 -15.72 22.44
N GLY A 117 22.79 -16.53 23.45
CA GLY A 117 23.66 -16.22 24.59
C GLY A 117 24.41 -14.87 24.60
N ALA A 118 24.00 -13.96 25.48
CA ALA A 118 24.77 -12.78 25.87
C ALA A 118 24.41 -12.34 27.30
N THR A 119 25.43 -11.99 28.10
CA THR A 119 25.36 -11.63 29.52
C THR A 119 25.44 -10.13 29.78
N ALA A 120 25.09 -9.74 31.01
CA ALA A 120 24.52 -8.46 31.40
C ALA A 120 25.47 -7.26 31.69
N ASP A 121 26.67 -7.17 31.11
CA ASP A 121 27.65 -6.10 31.48
C ASP A 121 27.98 -5.05 30.40
N ASP A 122 27.30 -5.05 29.24
CA ASP A 122 27.47 -4.03 28.19
C ASP A 122 26.45 -2.87 28.36
N MET A 123 26.65 -2.02 29.35
CA MET A 123 25.75 -0.91 29.70
C MET A 123 25.76 0.30 28.73
N PHE A 124 26.45 0.26 27.58
CA PHE A 124 26.29 1.29 26.53
C PHE A 124 26.43 0.71 25.11
N MET A 125 25.40 0.98 24.29
CA MET A 125 25.16 0.60 22.87
C MET A 125 24.39 -0.73 22.64
N PRO A 126 23.98 -1.05 21.41
CA PRO A 126 22.83 -0.54 20.66
C PRO A 126 21.89 -1.69 20.26
N VAL A 127 20.57 -1.57 20.43
CA VAL A 127 19.67 -2.68 20.04
C VAL A 127 19.39 -2.64 18.53
N ASN A 128 20.29 -3.25 17.76
CA ASN A 128 20.03 -3.68 16.39
C ASN A 128 20.21 -5.20 16.33
N SER A 129 19.11 -5.94 16.32
CA SER A 129 18.69 -6.72 15.14
C SER A 129 17.50 -7.60 15.53
N VAL A 130 16.31 -7.20 15.06
CA VAL A 130 15.16 -8.10 14.98
C VAL A 130 14.67 -8.03 13.54
N ASN A 131 14.93 -9.10 12.78
CA ASN A 131 14.32 -9.31 11.48
C ASN A 131 12.86 -9.72 11.68
N GLY A 132 12.01 -8.70 11.76
CA GLY A 132 10.56 -8.66 11.55
C GLY A 132 10.23 -7.30 10.93
N PRO A 133 9.02 -7.03 10.38
CA PRO A 133 8.75 -5.79 9.65
C PRO A 133 9.05 -4.58 10.57
N ALA A 134 10.11 -3.88 10.20
CA ALA A 134 10.90 -3.08 11.11
C ALA A 134 10.20 -1.78 11.49
N ILE A 135 10.08 -1.53 12.79
CA ILE A 135 10.00 -0.16 13.32
C ILE A 135 11.32 0.50 12.94
N GLN A 136 11.36 1.17 11.78
CA GLN A 136 12.59 1.81 11.31
C GLN A 136 13.06 2.82 12.35
N ASN A 137 14.31 2.69 12.78
CA ASN A 137 14.85 3.51 13.85
C ASN A 137 15.09 4.94 13.37
N THR A 138 14.31 5.90 13.85
CA THR A 138 14.63 7.33 13.72
C THR A 138 16.05 7.57 14.22
N ARG A 139 16.94 8.02 13.34
CA ARG A 139 18.30 8.43 13.69
C ARG A 139 18.46 9.90 13.35
N ALA A 140 18.69 10.73 14.35
CA ALA A 140 19.22 12.06 14.15
C ALA A 140 20.75 11.95 14.00
N THR A 141 21.29 12.62 12.99
CA THR A 141 22.75 12.78 12.84
C THR A 141 23.23 13.91 13.73
N LYS A 142 24.52 13.89 14.09
CA LYS A 142 25.18 14.98 14.85
C LYS A 142 25.03 16.37 14.19
N ASP A 143 24.66 16.41 12.92
CA ASP A 143 24.40 17.62 12.13
C ASP A 143 22.92 18.09 12.17
N GLY A 144 22.08 17.52 13.05
CA GLY A 144 20.68 17.92 13.20
C GLY A 144 19.76 17.48 12.07
N LYS A 145 20.10 16.38 11.36
CA LYS A 145 19.24 15.79 10.33
C LYS A 145 18.71 14.43 10.75
N ILE A 146 17.40 14.28 10.69
CA ILE A 146 16.67 13.03 10.80
C ILE A 146 16.81 12.28 9.47
N VAL A 147 17.30 11.05 9.55
CA VAL A 147 17.59 10.20 8.37
C VAL A 147 16.50 9.17 8.13
N VAL A 148 15.68 8.87 9.14
CA VAL A 148 14.69 7.78 9.10
C VAL A 148 13.46 8.20 9.91
N VAL A 149 12.26 7.93 9.39
CA VAL A 149 10.98 8.11 10.10
C VAL A 149 10.53 6.73 10.60
N GLY A 150 10.17 6.63 11.88
CA GLY A 150 9.55 5.43 12.43
C GLY A 150 8.07 5.36 12.05
N TYR A 151 7.59 4.18 11.67
CA TYR A 151 6.19 3.94 11.27
C TYR A 151 5.44 3.18 12.37
N THR A 152 4.13 3.37 12.44
CA THR A 152 3.25 2.54 13.28
C THR A 152 2.86 1.24 12.57
N LEU A 153 2.39 0.24 13.34
CA LEU A 153 1.87 -0.99 12.74
C LEU A 153 0.70 -0.69 11.80
N GLN A 154 -0.22 0.19 12.20
CA GLN A 154 -1.37 0.54 11.38
C GLN A 154 -0.93 1.13 10.03
N SER A 155 0.06 2.03 10.04
CA SER A 155 0.64 2.60 8.82
C SER A 155 1.25 1.51 7.91
N MET A 156 1.96 0.54 8.50
CA MET A 156 2.52 -0.60 7.74
C MET A 156 1.43 -1.51 7.16
N GLN A 157 0.39 -1.81 7.95
CA GLN A 157 -0.74 -2.62 7.52
C GLN A 157 -1.51 -1.95 6.37
N PHE A 158 -1.71 -0.65 6.45
CA PHE A 158 -2.31 0.13 5.36
C PHE A 158 -1.48 0.03 4.08
N ARG A 159 -0.16 0.18 4.18
CA ARG A 159 0.76 0.05 3.04
C ARG A 159 0.74 -1.35 2.43
N GLU A 160 0.78 -2.39 3.26
CA GLU A 160 0.73 -3.78 2.79
C GLU A 160 -0.62 -4.11 2.14
N MET A 161 -1.72 -3.57 2.68
CA MET A 161 -3.05 -3.68 2.09
C MET A 161 -3.09 -3.11 0.67
N ILE A 162 -2.58 -1.89 0.46
CA ILE A 162 -2.48 -1.27 -0.87
C ILE A 162 -1.61 -2.13 -1.80
N ALA A 163 -0.45 -2.57 -1.32
CA ALA A 163 0.47 -3.41 -2.09
C ALA A 163 -0.13 -4.78 -2.47
N ALA A 164 -0.96 -5.37 -1.61
CA ALA A 164 -1.65 -6.62 -1.88
C ALA A 164 -2.66 -6.47 -3.02
N TYR A 165 -3.44 -5.39 -3.05
CA TYR A 165 -4.35 -5.11 -4.16
C TYR A 165 -3.63 -4.79 -5.47
N CYS A 166 -2.54 -4.03 -5.43
CA CYS A 166 -1.73 -3.74 -6.61
C CYS A 166 -1.11 -4.98 -7.25
N ARG A 167 -0.69 -5.97 -6.43
CA ARG A 167 -0.11 -7.24 -6.91
C ARG A 167 -1.15 -8.27 -7.32
N ASN A 168 -2.43 -8.05 -7.05
CA ASN A 168 -3.47 -9.03 -7.32
C ASN A 168 -3.81 -9.09 -8.83
N PRO A 169 -3.61 -10.24 -9.51
CA PRO A 169 -3.81 -10.35 -10.96
C PRO A 169 -5.27 -10.20 -11.40
N PHE A 170 -6.23 -10.36 -10.48
CA PHE A 170 -7.64 -10.14 -10.76
C PHE A 170 -8.04 -8.67 -10.60
N MET A 171 -7.24 -7.85 -9.93
CA MET A 171 -7.52 -6.42 -9.81
C MET A 171 -7.43 -5.74 -11.20
N PRO A 172 -8.43 -4.95 -11.62
CA PRO A 172 -8.33 -4.24 -12.88
C PRO A 172 -7.15 -3.28 -12.93
N LYS A 173 -6.43 -3.23 -14.06
CA LYS A 173 -5.23 -2.39 -14.22
C LYS A 173 -5.45 -0.92 -13.87
N LYS A 174 -6.57 -0.34 -14.31
CA LYS A 174 -6.93 1.05 -13.97
C LYS A 174 -7.03 1.28 -12.46
N VAL A 175 -7.57 0.29 -11.73
CA VAL A 175 -7.66 0.34 -10.26
C VAL A 175 -6.27 0.23 -9.64
N GLN A 176 -5.45 -0.72 -10.10
CA GLN A 176 -4.06 -0.86 -9.64
C GLN A 176 -3.24 0.42 -9.85
N GLU A 177 -3.38 1.08 -11.01
CA GLU A 177 -2.68 2.34 -11.31
C GLU A 177 -3.06 3.48 -10.35
N ILE A 178 -4.33 3.58 -9.97
CA ILE A 178 -4.79 4.58 -9.00
C ILE A 178 -4.29 4.24 -7.60
N LEU A 179 -4.40 2.98 -7.18
CA LEU A 179 -3.90 2.51 -5.89
C LEU A 179 -2.40 2.70 -5.74
N LEU A 180 -1.63 2.47 -6.81
CA LEU A 180 -0.19 2.71 -6.83
C LEU A 180 0.10 4.18 -6.54
N LYS A 181 -0.59 5.11 -7.19
CA LYS A 181 -0.43 6.55 -6.93
C LYS A 181 -0.84 6.96 -5.52
N ILE A 182 -1.89 6.36 -4.97
CA ILE A 182 -2.28 6.56 -3.56
C ILE A 182 -1.16 6.10 -2.63
N GLY A 183 -0.60 4.91 -2.88
CA GLY A 183 0.54 4.36 -2.13
C GLY A 183 1.79 5.23 -2.24
N GLU A 184 2.15 5.68 -3.44
CA GLU A 184 3.27 6.59 -3.68
C GLU A 184 3.10 7.92 -2.94
N ASN A 185 1.89 8.49 -2.94
CA ASN A 185 1.59 9.72 -2.19
C ASN A 185 1.64 9.49 -0.67
N ALA A 186 1.18 8.34 -0.17
CA ALA A 186 1.30 7.97 1.23
C ALA A 186 2.78 7.87 1.65
N ASP A 187 3.59 7.19 0.83
CA ASP A 187 5.02 7.01 1.03
C ASP A 187 5.77 8.34 0.94
N TYR A 188 5.40 9.23 0.01
CA TYR A 188 5.98 10.57 -0.11
C TYR A 188 5.64 11.45 1.10
N ASN A 189 4.39 11.42 1.56
CA ASN A 189 3.97 12.15 2.76
C ASN A 189 4.74 11.65 3.99
N ASN A 190 4.81 10.33 4.20
CA ASN A 190 5.53 9.75 5.34
C ASN A 190 7.05 9.88 5.26
N GLY A 191 7.62 9.81 4.06
CA GLY A 191 9.06 9.77 3.86
C GLY A 191 9.66 11.17 3.69
N THR A 192 9.06 12.01 2.87
CA THR A 192 9.62 13.32 2.53
C THR A 192 9.03 14.41 3.40
N ILE A 193 7.70 14.59 3.36
CA ILE A 193 7.04 15.70 4.07
C ILE A 193 7.20 15.57 5.59
N MET A 194 7.04 14.36 6.12
CA MET A 194 7.25 14.09 7.54
C MET A 194 8.67 14.44 7.99
N ASN A 195 9.67 14.01 7.22
CA ASN A 195 11.07 14.30 7.51
C ASN A 195 11.35 15.81 7.49
N GLU A 196 10.80 16.55 6.53
CA GLU A 196 10.95 18.00 6.49
C GLU A 196 10.37 18.68 7.73
N VAL A 197 9.16 18.29 8.14
CA VAL A 197 8.49 18.85 9.32
C VAL A 197 9.29 18.55 10.60
N LEU A 198 9.70 17.30 10.78
CA LEU A 198 10.47 16.89 11.95
C LEU A 198 11.88 17.51 11.97
N ASN A 199 12.52 17.69 10.81
CA ASN A 199 13.82 18.37 10.71
C ASN A 199 13.72 19.87 11.05
N ASN A 200 12.66 20.55 10.60
CA ASN A 200 12.44 21.95 10.96
C ASN A 200 12.22 22.09 12.47
N LEU A 201 11.41 21.20 13.05
CA LEU A 201 11.23 21.13 14.50
C LEU A 201 12.56 20.88 15.23
N LEU A 202 13.38 19.94 14.75
CA LEU A 202 14.66 19.64 15.37
C LEU A 202 15.61 20.84 15.34
N LYS A 203 15.66 21.60 14.24
CA LYS A 203 16.44 22.84 14.16
C LYS A 203 15.97 23.87 15.19
N GLU A 204 14.66 24.09 15.30
CA GLU A 204 14.09 25.00 16.30
C GLU A 204 14.43 24.57 17.75
N ILE A 205 14.51 23.25 17.99
CA ILE A 205 14.91 22.69 19.28
C ILE A 205 16.40 22.94 19.55
N LEU A 206 17.26 22.70 18.57
CA LEU A 206 18.72 22.86 18.72
C LEU A 206 19.15 24.33 18.86
N GLU A 207 18.36 25.28 18.34
CA GLU A 207 18.61 26.72 18.49
C GLU A 207 18.23 27.27 19.88
N LYS A 208 17.53 26.49 20.71
CA LYS A 208 17.03 26.89 22.03
C LYS A 208 17.51 25.91 23.11
N GLU A 209 17.42 26.29 24.38
CA GLU A 209 17.75 25.35 25.48
C GLU A 209 16.67 24.24 25.60
N PRO A 210 17.00 22.95 25.34
CA PRO A 210 16.01 21.90 25.10
C PRO A 210 15.01 21.66 26.25
N SER A 211 15.47 21.79 27.50
CA SER A 211 14.68 21.52 28.71
C SER A 211 13.55 22.52 28.96
N THR A 212 13.55 23.66 28.26
CA THR A 212 12.49 24.68 28.36
C THR A 212 11.45 24.56 27.24
N ILE A 213 11.72 23.73 26.22
CA ILE A 213 10.92 23.65 25.01
C ILE A 213 9.76 22.70 25.22
N ARG A 214 8.56 23.21 25.00
CA ARG A 214 7.33 22.44 24.96
C ARG A 214 6.86 22.30 23.53
N VAL A 215 6.86 21.07 23.04
CA VAL A 215 6.37 20.73 21.70
C VAL A 215 4.94 20.21 21.83
N SER A 216 4.05 20.68 20.96
CA SER A 216 2.69 20.16 20.83
C SER A 216 2.62 19.19 19.66
N SER A 217 2.22 17.94 19.90
CA SER A 217 2.02 16.95 18.84
C SER A 217 0.98 17.41 17.82
N ILE A 218 -0.06 18.11 18.28
CA ILE A 218 -1.11 18.67 17.45
C ILE A 218 -0.55 19.78 16.56
N GLY A 219 0.37 20.61 17.10
CA GLY A 219 1.04 21.64 16.31
C GLY A 219 1.85 21.06 15.16
N VAL A 220 2.62 20.00 15.45
CA VAL A 220 3.42 19.28 14.44
C VAL A 220 2.52 18.58 13.41
N HIS A 221 1.43 17.95 13.85
CA HIS A 221 0.43 17.37 12.96
C HIS A 221 -0.22 18.42 12.04
N ASN A 222 -0.58 19.58 12.56
CA ASN A 222 -1.16 20.65 11.75
C ASN A 222 -0.17 21.18 10.73
N GLU A 223 1.11 21.29 11.08
CA GLU A 223 2.15 21.70 10.13
C GLU A 223 2.38 20.66 9.04
N PHE A 224 2.34 19.37 9.40
CA PHE A 224 2.33 18.28 8.44
C PHE A 224 1.11 18.31 7.52
N ALA A 225 -0.09 18.45 8.07
CA ALA A 225 -1.34 18.44 7.31
C ALA A 225 -1.39 19.56 6.26
N LYS A 226 -0.82 20.74 6.54
CA LYS A 226 -0.71 21.85 5.57
C LYS A 226 0.18 21.55 4.36
N ARG A 227 1.16 20.66 4.53
CA ARG A 227 2.18 20.35 3.52
C ARG A 227 1.93 19.02 2.83
N CYS A 228 1.10 18.16 3.42
CA CYS A 228 0.83 16.84 2.88
C CYS A 228 0.17 16.95 1.50
N VAL A 229 0.52 16.02 0.62
CA VAL A 229 -0.15 15.87 -0.65
C VAL A 229 -1.57 15.35 -0.38
N HIS A 230 -2.55 16.14 -0.78
CA HIS A 230 -3.95 15.75 -0.76
C HIS A 230 -4.24 14.74 -1.85
N ILE A 231 -5.04 13.71 -1.51
CA ILE A 231 -5.34 12.60 -2.42
C ILE A 231 -6.84 12.50 -2.74
N ASP A 232 -7.65 13.49 -2.38
CA ASP A 232 -9.11 13.48 -2.57
C ASP A 232 -9.51 13.12 -4.01
N ASP A 233 -8.87 13.75 -5.00
CA ASP A 233 -9.13 13.47 -6.43
C ASP A 233 -8.85 12.00 -6.79
N GLN A 234 -7.85 11.38 -6.16
CA GLN A 234 -7.51 9.97 -6.41
C GLN A 234 -8.52 9.04 -5.75
N LEU A 235 -9.01 9.38 -4.56
CA LEU A 235 -10.05 8.62 -3.85
C LEU A 235 -11.39 8.68 -4.59
N VAL A 236 -11.78 9.85 -5.07
CA VAL A 236 -12.98 10.04 -5.90
C VAL A 236 -12.85 9.24 -7.18
N ARG A 237 -11.73 9.39 -7.90
CA ARG A 237 -11.48 8.65 -9.15
C ARG A 237 -11.44 7.14 -8.93
N LEU A 238 -10.88 6.68 -7.82
CA LEU A 238 -10.90 5.26 -7.46
C LEU A 238 -12.34 4.76 -7.30
N SER A 239 -13.16 5.48 -6.54
CA SER A 239 -14.57 5.15 -6.32
C SER A 239 -15.34 5.09 -7.64
N GLU A 240 -15.18 6.09 -8.51
CA GLU A 240 -15.81 6.13 -9.84
C GLU A 240 -15.43 4.93 -10.70
N VAL A 241 -14.13 4.63 -10.80
CA VAL A 241 -13.64 3.50 -11.60
C VAL A 241 -14.15 2.18 -11.04
N VAL A 242 -14.16 2.00 -9.72
CA VAL A 242 -14.69 0.77 -9.12
C VAL A 242 -16.19 0.64 -9.37
N ARG A 243 -16.98 1.72 -9.25
CA ARG A 243 -18.42 1.72 -9.56
C ARG A 243 -18.69 1.39 -11.03
N GLU A 244 -17.85 1.88 -11.95
CA GLU A 244 -17.90 1.54 -13.38
C GLU A 244 -17.70 0.03 -13.60
N TYR A 245 -16.67 -0.56 -12.99
CA TYR A 245 -16.41 -2.01 -13.08
C TYR A 245 -17.52 -2.86 -12.46
N LEU A 246 -18.11 -2.40 -11.36
CA LEU A 246 -19.22 -3.07 -10.68
C LEU A 246 -20.58 -2.82 -11.34
N ARG A 247 -20.66 -1.89 -12.31
CA ARG A 247 -21.90 -1.47 -12.98
C ARG A 247 -23.00 -1.06 -11.99
N VAL A 248 -22.62 -0.42 -10.89
CA VAL A 248 -23.56 -0.04 -9.80
C VAL A 248 -24.70 0.82 -10.36
N ASP A 249 -24.37 1.79 -11.20
CA ASP A 249 -25.35 2.77 -11.71
C ASP A 249 -26.30 2.15 -12.77
N ASP A 250 -25.88 1.07 -13.43
CA ASP A 250 -26.76 0.31 -14.34
C ASP A 250 -27.79 -0.53 -13.57
N ILE A 251 -27.42 -0.99 -12.37
CA ILE A 251 -28.30 -1.74 -11.48
C ILE A 251 -29.33 -0.79 -10.87
N GLU A 252 -28.89 0.39 -10.42
CA GLU A 252 -29.75 1.42 -9.83
C GLU A 252 -30.83 1.90 -10.83
N LYS A 253 -30.47 2.12 -12.10
CA LYS A 253 -31.41 2.49 -13.18
C LYS A 253 -32.40 1.39 -13.59
N ARG A 254 -32.18 0.14 -13.19
CA ARG A 254 -33.10 -0.98 -13.47
C ARG A 254 -34.07 -1.23 -12.32
N LEU A 255 -33.76 -0.69 -11.14
CA LEU A 255 -34.58 -0.81 -9.93
C LEU A 255 -35.53 0.37 -9.74
N HIS A 256 -35.30 1.47 -10.46
CA HIS A 256 -36.13 2.68 -10.52
C HIS A 256 -36.73 2.87 -11.91
#